data_AF-A0A2V8MHW4-F1
#
_entry.id   AF-A0A2V8MHW4-F1
#
_cell.length_a   1.000
_cell.length_b   1.000
_cell.length_c   1.000
_cell.angle_alpha   90.00
_cell.angle_beta   90.00
_cell.angle_gamma   90.00
#
_symmetry.space_group_name_H-M   'P 1'
#
loop_
_entity.id
_entity.type
_entity.pdbx_description
1 polymer ?
#
loop_
_entity_poly.entity_id
_entity_poly.type
_entity_poly.pdbx_seq_one_letter_code
_entity_poly.pdbx_strand_id
1 'polypeptide(L)'
;MVLAASIASFPARSSRASQSLPLSFTASQQDDDVVRVNTDLVLLNATVLDRSGKFVEGLKRADFHVFEDGKEQKLASFSAEETPFAAAILLDMSGSMETRLTLARGAAIRFLDSLRDEDVAAVYSFDVKVERWQDFSPGRDLPAKVFGLHTKSMTALNDAVLRGDGAPS
;
A
#
# COMPACT_ATOMS: atom_id res chain seq x y z
N MET A 1 8.98 -1.60 5.34
CA MET A 1 8.46 -0.22 5.53
C MET A 1 6.96 -0.31 5.44
N VAL A 2 6.25 -0.10 6.54
CA VAL A 2 4.78 -0.26 6.62
C VAL A 2 4.16 1.13 6.53
N LEU A 3 3.21 1.33 5.61
CA LEU A 3 2.41 2.55 5.53
C LEU A 3 0.97 2.21 5.90
N ALA A 4 0.43 2.91 6.90
CA ALA A 4 -0.96 2.78 7.34
C ALA A 4 -1.77 3.99 6.86
N ALA A 5 -3.00 3.75 6.39
CA ALA A 5 -4.00 4.78 6.10
C ALA A 5 -5.17 4.63 7.09
N SER A 6 -5.58 5.73 7.72
CA SER A 6 -6.73 5.77 8.65
C SER A 6 -7.92 6.48 8.01
N ILE A 7 -9.10 5.89 8.15
CA ILE A 7 -10.41 6.46 7.80
C ILE A 7 -11.25 6.57 9.07
N ALA A 8 -11.79 7.76 9.35
CA ALA A 8 -12.65 8.02 10.49
C ALA A 8 -14.11 8.24 10.05
N SER A 9 -15.06 7.67 10.79
CA SER A 9 -16.51 7.82 10.57
C SER A 9 -17.18 8.37 11.83
N PHE A 10 -18.13 9.30 11.66
CA PHE A 10 -18.89 9.95 12.74
C PHE A 10 -20.32 9.39 12.82
N PRO A 11 -20.89 9.13 14.03
CA PRO A 11 -22.29 8.77 14.16
C PRO A 11 -23.19 10.01 14.25
N ALA A 12 -24.33 9.96 13.55
CA ALA A 12 -25.41 10.94 13.68
C ALA A 12 -26.15 10.75 15.02
N ARG A 13 -26.32 11.85 15.77
CA ARG A 13 -27.00 11.88 17.07
C ARG A 13 -28.49 12.15 16.87
N SER A 14 -29.34 11.16 17.17
CA SER A 14 -30.80 11.39 17.28
C SER A 14 -31.18 11.88 18.68
N SER A 15 -32.09 12.85 18.70
CA SER A 15 -32.58 13.61 19.86
C SER A 15 -34.07 13.32 20.12
N ARG A 16 -34.47 13.53 21.38
CA ARG A 16 -35.81 13.68 21.98
C ARG A 16 -36.61 12.44 22.44
N ALA A 17 -36.54 12.22 23.75
CA ALA A 17 -37.59 12.39 24.79
C ALA A 17 -39.03 11.87 24.53
N SER A 18 -39.54 11.06 25.46
CA SER A 18 -40.68 11.38 26.37
C SER A 18 -40.96 10.24 27.37
N GLN A 19 -41.47 10.61 28.54
CA GLN A 19 -41.72 9.82 29.76
C GLN A 19 -43.08 9.09 29.76
N SER A 20 -43.21 7.99 30.51
CA SER A 20 -44.29 7.77 31.51
C SER A 20 -44.15 6.42 32.27
N LEU A 21 -44.59 6.41 33.54
CA LEU A 21 -44.47 5.41 34.63
C LEU A 21 -45.27 4.09 34.44
N PRO A 22 -45.04 3.03 35.27
CA PRO A 22 -45.28 1.63 34.92
C PRO A 22 -46.65 1.09 35.37
N LEU A 23 -47.18 0.13 34.61
CA LEU A 23 -48.23 -0.78 35.07
C LEU A 23 -47.59 -2.17 35.28
N SER A 24 -47.60 -2.63 36.52
CA SER A 24 -47.19 -3.99 36.89
C SER A 24 -48.15 -5.00 36.30
N PHE A 25 -47.64 -5.87 35.43
CA PHE A 25 -48.31 -7.11 35.07
C PHE A 25 -47.47 -8.25 35.62
N THR A 26 -48.03 -8.98 36.59
CA THR A 26 -47.49 -10.26 37.05
C THR A 26 -47.77 -11.31 35.96
N ALA A 27 -46.90 -11.38 34.97
CA ALA A 27 -46.82 -12.55 34.08
C ALA A 27 -45.87 -13.56 34.74
N SER A 28 -46.36 -14.78 34.92
CA SER A 28 -45.60 -15.97 35.27
C SER A 28 -44.28 -16.03 34.49
N GLN A 29 -43.17 -15.93 35.21
CA GLN A 29 -41.82 -16.05 34.68
C GLN A 29 -41.59 -17.50 34.26
N GLN A 30 -42.00 -17.83 33.04
CA GLN A 30 -41.31 -18.84 32.26
C GLN A 30 -39.93 -18.25 31.98
N ASP A 31 -38.93 -18.80 32.65
CA ASP A 31 -37.53 -18.53 32.40
C ASP A 31 -37.22 -19.10 31.00
N ASP A 32 -37.64 -18.37 29.97
CA ASP A 32 -37.13 -18.53 28.62
C ASP A 32 -35.65 -18.18 28.74
N ASP A 33 -34.83 -19.22 28.85
CA ASP A 33 -33.39 -19.14 28.88
C ASP A 33 -32.94 -18.43 27.60
N VAL A 34 -32.76 -17.11 27.67
CA VAL A 34 -32.43 -16.28 26.50
C VAL A 34 -31.03 -16.67 26.08
N VAL A 35 -30.94 -17.55 25.08
CA VAL A 35 -29.69 -17.89 24.41
C VAL A 35 -29.16 -16.63 23.72
N ARG A 36 -28.29 -15.89 24.42
CA ARG A 36 -27.55 -14.77 23.86
C ARG A 36 -26.41 -15.31 23.02
N VAL A 37 -26.61 -15.36 21.71
CA VAL A 37 -25.52 -15.65 20.76
C VAL A 37 -24.76 -14.36 20.51
N ASN A 38 -23.56 -14.23 21.09
CA ASN A 38 -22.64 -13.16 20.72
C ASN A 38 -21.91 -13.60 19.45
N THR A 39 -21.94 -12.79 18.40
CA THR A 39 -21.19 -13.06 17.16
C THR A 39 -20.10 -12.02 17.02
N ASP A 40 -18.85 -12.45 17.15
CA ASP A 40 -17.68 -11.59 16.94
C ASP A 40 -17.28 -11.68 15.46
N LEU A 41 -17.51 -10.60 14.71
CA LEU A 41 -17.05 -10.49 13.32
C LEU A 41 -15.61 -9.99 13.31
N VAL A 42 -14.72 -10.75 12.67
CA VAL A 42 -13.30 -10.40 12.52
C VAL A 42 -13.01 -10.07 11.05
N LEU A 43 -12.32 -8.95 10.82
CA LEU A 43 -11.86 -8.56 9.49
C LEU A 43 -10.51 -9.21 9.18
N LEU A 44 -10.42 -9.95 8.07
CA LEU A 44 -9.20 -10.58 7.59
C LEU A 44 -8.81 -9.99 6.23
N ASN A 45 -7.62 -9.38 6.15
CA ASN A 45 -7.05 -8.90 4.89
C ASN A 45 -6.00 -9.89 4.40
N ALA A 46 -6.12 -10.35 3.15
CA ALA A 46 -5.22 -11.31 2.55
C ALA A 46 -4.84 -10.90 1.11
N THR A 47 -3.63 -11.26 0.70
CA THR A 47 -3.11 -11.05 -0.66
C THR A 47 -2.73 -12.39 -1.26
N VAL A 48 -3.24 -12.69 -2.45
CA VAL A 48 -2.94 -13.94 -3.17
C VAL A 48 -2.06 -13.61 -4.37
N LEU A 49 -0.91 -14.27 -4.43
CA LEU A 49 0.06 -14.15 -5.52
C LEU A 49 0.21 -15.48 -6.25
N ASP A 50 0.41 -15.43 -7.56
CA ASP A 50 0.79 -16.59 -8.36
C ASP A 50 2.28 -16.95 -8.15
N ARG A 51 2.75 -18.02 -8.82
CA ARG A 51 4.16 -18.46 -8.73
C ARG A 51 5.16 -17.44 -9.30
N SER A 52 4.70 -16.51 -10.13
CA SER A 52 5.52 -15.44 -10.71
C SER A 52 5.51 -14.16 -9.85
N GLY A 53 4.76 -14.15 -8.76
CA GLY A 53 4.62 -13.00 -7.85
C GLY A 53 3.59 -11.97 -8.32
N LYS A 54 2.72 -12.30 -9.28
CA LYS A 54 1.63 -11.43 -9.73
C LYS A 54 0.37 -11.67 -8.90
N PHE A 55 -0.43 -10.61 -8.70
CA PHE A 55 -1.72 -10.74 -8.05
C PHE A 55 -2.64 -11.68 -8.83
N VAL A 56 -3.33 -12.57 -8.12
CA VAL A 56 -4.35 -13.42 -8.72
C VAL A 56 -5.66 -12.63 -8.75
N GLU A 57 -6.10 -12.30 -9.95
CA GLU A 57 -7.34 -11.56 -10.19
C GLU A 57 -8.58 -12.47 -10.18
N GLY A 58 -9.76 -11.87 -9.98
CA GLY A 58 -11.04 -12.56 -10.15
C GLY A 58 -11.37 -13.62 -9.11
N LEU A 59 -10.68 -13.61 -7.97
CA LEU A 59 -10.91 -14.53 -6.86
C LEU A 59 -12.33 -14.37 -6.31
N LYS A 60 -12.98 -15.51 -6.06
CA LYS A 60 -14.34 -15.59 -5.55
C LYS A 60 -14.30 -16.09 -4.11
N ARG A 61 -15.35 -15.78 -3.36
CA ARG A 61 -15.57 -16.32 -2.02
C ARG A 61 -15.38 -17.85 -1.94
N ALA A 62 -15.77 -18.57 -2.99
CA ALA A 62 -15.66 -20.03 -3.06
C ALA A 62 -14.21 -20.54 -3.14
N ASP A 63 -13.25 -19.67 -3.44
CA ASP A 63 -11.82 -20.02 -3.49
C ASP A 63 -11.14 -19.96 -2.12
N PHE A 64 -11.88 -19.58 -1.06
CA PHE A 64 -11.37 -19.40 0.30
C PHE A 64 -12.07 -20.27 1.32
N HIS A 65 -11.27 -20.91 2.17
CA HIS A 65 -11.71 -21.58 3.38
C HIS A 65 -10.93 -20.97 4.54
N VAL A 66 -11.63 -20.44 5.54
CA VAL A 66 -11.03 -19.83 6.72
C VAL A 66 -11.12 -20.82 7.86
N PHE A 67 -10.02 -21.05 8.57
CA PHE A 67 -9.98 -21.94 9.71
C PHE A 67 -9.48 -21.19 10.95
N GLU A 68 -10.11 -21.45 12.09
CA GLU A 68 -9.65 -21.02 13.41
C GLU A 68 -9.53 -22.26 14.29
N ASP A 69 -8.34 -22.49 14.85
CA ASP A 69 -8.01 -23.68 15.63
C ASP A 69 -8.42 -25.01 14.95
N GLY A 70 -8.24 -25.05 13.63
CA GLY A 70 -8.58 -26.22 12.80
C GLY A 70 -10.08 -26.40 12.50
N LYS A 71 -10.95 -25.51 12.96
CA LYS A 71 -12.38 -25.50 12.64
C LYS A 71 -12.68 -24.50 11.53
N GLU A 72 -13.41 -24.93 10.52
CA GLU A 72 -13.82 -24.07 9.40
C GLU A 72 -14.83 -23.01 9.87
N GLN A 73 -14.52 -21.75 9.57
CA GLN A 73 -15.33 -20.59 9.91
C GLN A 73 -16.10 -20.11 8.68
N LYS A 74 -17.38 -19.79 8.89
CA LYS A 74 -18.22 -19.26 7.82
C LYS A 74 -17.82 -17.81 7.53
N LEU A 75 -17.45 -17.54 6.28
CA LEU A 75 -17.28 -16.16 5.81
C LEU A 75 -18.64 -15.43 5.86
N ALA A 76 -18.78 -14.39 6.68
CA ALA A 76 -20.01 -13.60 6.69
C ALA A 76 -20.09 -12.70 5.46
N SER A 77 -18.97 -12.03 5.14
CA SER A 77 -18.80 -11.14 3.98
C SER A 77 -17.50 -11.49 3.26
N PHE A 78 -17.46 -11.22 1.95
CA PHE A 78 -16.26 -11.35 1.13
C PHE A 78 -16.22 -10.16 0.18
N SER A 79 -15.09 -9.46 0.15
CA SER A 79 -14.82 -8.44 -0.85
C SER A 79 -13.44 -8.69 -1.46
N ALA A 80 -13.40 -8.69 -2.79
CA ALA A 80 -12.17 -8.69 -3.57
C ALA A 80 -12.16 -7.38 -4.36
N GLU A 81 -11.62 -6.33 -3.74
CA GLU A 81 -11.55 -5.00 -4.31
C GLU A 81 -10.11 -4.70 -4.72
N GLU A 82 -9.93 -4.37 -6.00
CA GLU A 82 -8.77 -3.62 -6.43
C GLU A 82 -9.07 -2.13 -6.24
N THR A 83 -8.76 -1.62 -5.05
CA THR A 83 -8.94 -0.20 -4.77
C THR A 83 -7.87 0.61 -5.49
N PRO A 84 -8.22 1.74 -6.13
CA PRO A 84 -7.23 2.64 -6.71
C PRO A 84 -6.23 3.08 -5.65
N PHE A 85 -4.94 3.15 -6.01
CA PHE A 85 -3.90 3.58 -5.08
C PHE A 85 -3.11 4.80 -5.58
N ALA A 86 -2.48 5.48 -4.63
CA ALA A 86 -1.51 6.54 -4.88
C ALA A 86 -0.12 6.11 -4.37
N ALA A 87 0.88 6.05 -5.26
CA ALA A 87 2.24 5.62 -4.91
C ALA A 87 3.27 6.75 -5.09
N ALA A 88 4.22 6.87 -4.16
CA ALA A 88 5.39 7.73 -4.33
C ALA A 88 6.63 6.86 -4.56
N ILE A 89 7.27 7.01 -5.72
CA ILE A 89 8.50 6.30 -6.09
C ILE A 89 9.69 7.21 -5.83
N LEU A 90 10.61 6.77 -4.97
CA LEU A 90 11.83 7.49 -4.65
C LEU A 90 13.04 6.76 -5.25
N LEU A 91 13.73 7.41 -6.18
CA LEU A 91 14.91 6.89 -6.87
C LEU A 91 16.18 7.49 -6.29
N ASP A 92 17.04 6.63 -5.72
CA ASP A 92 18.37 7.03 -5.26
C ASP A 92 19.31 7.22 -6.46
N MET A 93 19.85 8.43 -6.57
CA MET A 93 20.78 8.87 -7.61
C MET A 93 22.22 9.05 -7.08
N SER A 94 22.49 8.62 -5.84
CA SER A 94 23.81 8.68 -5.24
C SER A 94 24.83 7.83 -6.01
N GLY A 95 26.12 8.17 -5.88
CA GLY A 95 27.19 7.43 -6.56
C GLY A 95 27.21 5.93 -6.23
N SER A 96 26.71 5.51 -5.06
CA SER A 96 26.60 4.10 -4.68
C SER A 96 25.62 3.29 -5.51
N MET A 97 24.69 3.97 -6.20
CA MET A 97 23.70 3.38 -7.09
C MET A 97 24.13 3.36 -8.56
N GLU A 98 25.31 3.87 -8.93
CA GLU A 98 25.75 4.00 -10.33
C GLU A 98 25.54 2.72 -11.16
N THR A 99 25.93 1.56 -10.63
CA THR A 99 25.81 0.26 -11.31
C THR A 99 24.38 -0.30 -11.34
N ARG A 100 23.50 0.13 -10.43
CA ARG A 100 22.11 -0.36 -10.28
C ARG A 100 21.08 0.64 -10.78
N LEU A 101 21.49 1.86 -11.09
CA LEU A 101 20.61 2.96 -11.45
C LEU A 101 19.80 2.65 -12.72
N THR A 102 20.43 2.06 -13.74
CA THR A 102 19.73 1.63 -14.96
C THR A 102 18.64 0.60 -14.66
N LEU A 103 18.92 -0.34 -13.77
CA LEU A 103 17.96 -1.37 -13.36
C LEU A 103 16.80 -0.76 -12.55
N ALA A 104 17.11 0.07 -11.55
CA ALA A 104 16.12 0.74 -10.71
C ALA A 104 15.20 1.64 -11.53
N ARG A 105 15.77 2.42 -12.46
CA ARG A 105 15.01 3.26 -13.39
C ARG A 105 14.12 2.43 -14.31
N GLY A 106 14.66 1.35 -14.89
CA GLY A 106 13.87 0.44 -15.72
C GLY A 106 12.71 -0.21 -14.95
N ALA A 107 12.91 -0.56 -13.69
CA ALA A 107 11.86 -1.07 -12.83
C ALA A 107 10.78 -0.02 -12.53
N ALA A 108 11.17 1.22 -12.22
CA ALA A 108 10.23 2.31 -12.02
C ALA A 108 9.41 2.62 -13.28
N ILE A 109 10.05 2.63 -14.46
CA ILE A 109 9.35 2.80 -15.74
C ILE A 109 8.31 1.69 -15.94
N ARG A 110 8.70 0.41 -15.77
CA ARG A 110 7.76 -0.72 -15.91
C ARG A 110 6.61 -0.66 -14.91
N PHE A 111 6.87 -0.18 -13.69
CA PHE A 111 5.82 0.02 -12.69
C PHE A 111 4.83 1.10 -13.14
N LEU A 112 5.32 2.26 -13.59
CA LEU A 112 4.46 3.35 -14.11
C LEU A 112 3.66 2.91 -15.33
N ASP A 113 4.24 2.09 -16.21
CA ASP A 113 3.57 1.54 -17.38
C ASP A 113 2.51 0.47 -17.01
N SER A 114 2.52 -0.04 -15.76
CA SER A 114 1.56 -1.04 -15.27
C SER A 114 0.41 -0.45 -14.44
N LEU A 115 0.41 0.86 -14.20
CA LEU A 115 -0.67 1.54 -13.50
C LEU A 115 -1.97 1.45 -14.29
N ARG A 116 -3.08 1.21 -13.59
CA ARG A 116 -4.42 1.37 -14.15
C ARG A 116 -4.75 2.85 -14.26
N ASP A 117 -5.78 3.19 -15.02
CA ASP A 117 -6.18 4.59 -15.25
C ASP A 117 -6.59 5.31 -13.96
N GLU A 118 -7.09 4.54 -12.98
CA GLU A 118 -7.46 5.01 -11.64
C GLU A 118 -6.28 5.12 -10.66
N ASP A 119 -5.13 4.48 -10.96
CA ASP A 119 -3.96 4.50 -10.09
C ASP A 119 -3.07 5.71 -10.43
N VAL A 120 -2.49 6.35 -9.42
CA VAL A 120 -1.63 7.52 -9.61
C VAL A 120 -0.27 7.32 -8.96
N ALA A 121 0.78 7.81 -9.61
CA ALA A 121 2.11 7.79 -9.03
C ALA A 121 2.83 9.12 -9.18
N ALA A 122 3.57 9.49 -8.13
CA ALA A 122 4.55 10.56 -8.16
C ALA A 122 5.96 9.96 -8.17
N VAL A 123 6.89 10.59 -8.87
CA VAL A 123 8.28 10.14 -8.97
C VAL A 123 9.21 11.22 -8.48
N TYR A 124 10.07 10.84 -7.55
CA TYR A 124 11.10 11.68 -6.97
C TYR A 124 12.46 11.03 -7.17
N SER A 125 13.46 11.81 -7.50
CA SER A 125 14.86 11.42 -7.40
C SER A 125 15.50 12.08 -6.20
N PHE A 126 16.42 11.40 -5.54
CA PHE A 126 17.19 11.99 -4.46
C PHE A 126 18.66 11.61 -4.52
N ASP A 127 19.52 12.59 -4.26
CA ASP A 127 20.93 12.42 -3.94
C ASP A 127 21.28 13.28 -2.71
N VAL A 128 21.93 14.43 -2.91
CA VAL A 128 22.07 15.53 -1.96
C VAL A 128 20.77 16.32 -1.86
N LYS A 129 19.99 16.39 -2.93
CA LYS A 129 18.70 17.09 -2.97
C LYS A 129 17.59 16.18 -3.50
N VAL A 130 16.38 16.40 -3.02
CA VAL A 130 15.18 15.75 -3.57
C VAL A 130 14.66 16.60 -4.72
N GLU A 131 14.45 15.97 -5.86
CA GLU A 131 13.87 16.58 -7.04
C GLU A 131 12.66 15.75 -7.50
N ARG A 132 11.53 16.41 -7.75
CA ARG A 132 10.33 15.76 -8.28
C ARG A 132 10.42 15.70 -9.79
N TRP A 133 10.31 14.50 -10.34
CA TRP A 133 10.30 14.24 -11.78
C TRP A 133 8.88 14.15 -12.35
N GLN A 134 7.92 13.64 -11.57
CA GLN A 134 6.51 13.54 -11.93
C GLN A 134 5.66 13.79 -10.67
N ASP A 135 4.58 14.57 -10.79
CA ASP A 135 3.58 14.71 -9.71
C ASP A 135 2.61 13.52 -9.71
N PHE A 136 1.72 13.39 -8.74
CA PHE A 136 0.73 12.31 -8.77
C PHE A 136 -0.13 12.39 -10.03
N SER A 137 0.11 11.47 -10.95
CA SER A 137 -0.61 11.36 -12.21
C SER A 137 -0.76 9.89 -12.60
N PRO A 138 -1.81 9.56 -13.37
CA PRO A 138 -1.90 8.25 -14.00
C PRO A 138 -0.80 8.09 -15.04
N GLY A 139 -0.30 6.86 -15.17
CA GLY A 139 0.71 6.50 -16.16
C GLY A 139 2.06 7.22 -16.01
N ARG A 140 2.81 7.23 -17.12
CA ARG A 140 4.19 7.73 -17.19
C ARG A 140 4.27 9.10 -17.87
N ASP A 141 4.71 10.10 -17.13
CA ASP A 141 5.05 11.44 -17.61
C ASP A 141 6.43 11.87 -17.06
N LEU A 142 7.46 11.15 -17.50
CA LEU A 142 8.84 11.37 -17.04
C LEU A 142 9.60 12.33 -17.98
N PRO A 143 10.36 13.30 -17.45
CA PRO A 143 11.11 14.23 -18.27
C PRO A 143 12.26 13.54 -19.01
N ALA A 144 12.64 14.06 -20.19
CA ALA A 144 13.68 13.49 -21.06
C ALA A 144 15.01 13.19 -20.34
N LYS A 145 15.38 14.00 -19.34
CA LYS A 145 16.58 13.82 -18.51
C LYS A 145 16.61 12.50 -17.73
N VAL A 146 15.45 11.91 -17.45
CA VAL A 146 15.36 10.57 -16.85
C VAL A 146 15.89 9.52 -17.81
N PHE A 147 15.85 9.76 -19.12
CA PHE A 147 16.37 8.86 -20.14
C PHE A 147 17.82 9.22 -20.56
N GLY A 148 18.29 10.42 -20.21
CA GLY A 148 19.61 10.93 -20.57
C GLY A 148 20.74 10.35 -19.71
N LEU A 149 21.51 9.41 -20.28
CA LEU A 149 22.83 9.03 -19.79
C LEU A 149 23.85 10.09 -20.20
N HIS A 150 24.22 10.98 -19.26
CA HIS A 150 25.54 11.61 -19.31
C HIS A 150 26.45 10.88 -18.33
N THR A 151 27.09 9.84 -18.85
CA THR A 151 28.26 9.18 -18.29
C THR A 151 29.42 10.18 -18.21
N LYS A 152 29.41 11.05 -17.18
CA LYS A 152 30.56 11.90 -16.83
C LYS A 152 31.23 11.46 -15.50
N SER A 153 30.93 10.25 -15.03
CA SER A 153 31.46 9.73 -13.75
C SER A 153 32.27 8.44 -13.86
N MET A 154 32.61 7.97 -15.07
CA MET A 154 33.52 6.82 -15.23
C MET A 154 35.00 7.20 -15.44
N THR A 155 35.37 8.47 -15.26
CA THR A 155 36.78 8.90 -15.47
C THR A 155 37.29 9.94 -14.47
N ALA A 156 36.44 10.62 -13.69
CA ALA A 156 36.92 11.65 -12.76
C ALA A 156 37.26 11.10 -11.35
N LEU A 157 36.62 10.02 -10.90
CA LEU A 157 36.82 9.52 -9.54
C LEU A 157 38.12 8.71 -9.38
N ASN A 158 38.58 8.03 -10.44
CA ASN A 158 39.85 7.31 -10.42
C ASN A 158 41.06 8.25 -10.62
N ASP A 159 40.87 9.43 -11.21
CA ASP A 159 41.97 10.39 -11.47
C ASP A 159 42.30 11.25 -10.23
N ALA A 160 41.39 11.32 -9.25
CA ALA A 160 41.62 12.04 -7.99
C ALA A 160 42.43 11.24 -6.95
N VAL A 161 42.51 9.91 -7.07
CA VAL A 161 43.30 9.05 -6.18
C VAL A 161 44.66 8.68 -6.79
N LEU A 162 44.82 8.73 -8.12
CA LEU A 162 46.08 8.41 -8.81
C LEU A 162 47.08 9.58 -8.89
N ARG A 163 46.73 10.80 -8.44
CA ARG A 163 47.64 11.97 -8.39
C ARG A 163 48.07 12.38 -6.97
N GLY A 164 47.87 11.51 -5.99
CA GLY A 164 48.24 11.74 -4.60
C GLY A 164 49.58 11.16 -4.17
N ASP A 165 50.50 10.82 -5.09
CA ASP A 165 51.88 10.43 -4.75
C ASP A 165 52.88 11.20 -5.64
N GLY A 166 53.51 12.22 -5.06
CA GLY A 166 54.59 12.98 -5.71
C GLY A 166 54.68 14.44 -5.26
N ALA A 167 55.51 14.71 -4.26
CA ALA A 167 55.88 16.03 -3.76
C ALA A 167 56.47 16.96 -4.85
N PRO A 168 56.57 18.28 -4.62
CA PRO A 168 57.84 18.77 -4.04
C PRO A 168 57.74 20.01 -3.12
N SER A 169 58.58 20.03 -2.08
CA SER A 169 59.51 21.12 -1.72
C SER A 169 60.55 20.55 -0.76
#